data_AF-A0A945DGF7-F1
#
_entry.id   AF-A0A945DGF7-F1
#
_cell.length_a   1.000
_cell.length_b   1.000
_cell.length_c   1.000
_cell.angle_alpha   90.00
_cell.angle_beta   90.00
_cell.angle_gamma   90.00
#
_symmetry.space_group_name_H-M   'P 1'
#
loop_
_entity.id
_entity.type
_entity.pdbx_description
1 polymer ?
#
loop_
_entity_poly.entity_id
_entity_poly.type
_entity_poly.pdbx_seq_one_letter_code
_entity_poly.pdbx_strand_id
1 'polypeptide(L)'
;MECKYFQPTLDHERCGSCNLGGMSYDEQLEYKISKEQSRFENFYTKPLEVIKSADGAFRNRAEFRIFHKMGKISYAMNDINRKLLSIDSCSIVSDHIASLMDKLLVDLQNNDQLNRKLFMIEFLGSTSGDMLVTLIYHRKLDESWESEARILQDRLNIKIIGRSRKQKVILDIDTIDEKLTINNTEFQFKYQEGGFTQPNQKVNEKMIEWVLNNIEGKDDLCELYCGGGNFTIPLSKVFNNVLATEISKTSIRSAKVNCTLNDVDNIKFIRMSSEEFVEARTGVREYRRLKQEDVNLDSYNFSTIFMDPPRAGLDDTTRELSKQFEQIIYISCNPETLHRDLEELTKTHEIKNFALFDQFAFSKHIESGVVLIKKA
;
A
#
# COMPACT_ATOMS: atom_id res chain seq x y z
N MET A 1 -10.17 -13.20 -17.87
CA MET A 1 -10.10 -13.98 -16.60
C MET A 1 -11.43 -14.66 -16.29
N GLU A 2 -11.40 -15.95 -15.89
CA GLU A 2 -12.56 -16.65 -15.34
C GLU A 2 -12.49 -16.69 -13.80
N CYS A 3 -13.46 -16.08 -13.13
CA CYS A 3 -13.65 -16.19 -11.69
C CYS A 3 -15.14 -16.41 -11.41
N LYS A 4 -15.48 -17.54 -10.81
CA LYS A 4 -16.88 -17.91 -10.55
C LYS A 4 -17.64 -16.93 -9.64
N TYR A 5 -16.92 -16.07 -8.91
CA TYR A 5 -17.51 -15.09 -8.01
C TYR A 5 -17.75 -13.72 -8.67
N PHE A 6 -17.43 -13.54 -9.96
CA PHE A 6 -17.61 -12.28 -10.69
C PHE A 6 -19.05 -12.05 -11.15
N GLN A 7 -19.66 -13.08 -11.75
CA GLN A 7 -21.06 -13.11 -12.17
C GLN A 7 -21.68 -14.48 -11.83
N PRO A 8 -21.86 -14.77 -10.53
CA PRO A 8 -22.59 -15.97 -10.15
C PRO A 8 -24.06 -15.86 -10.56
N THR A 9 -24.76 -16.98 -10.54
CA THR A 9 -26.21 -17.02 -10.82
C THR A 9 -27.04 -16.29 -9.76
N LEU A 10 -26.50 -16.14 -8.55
CA LEU A 10 -27.16 -15.50 -7.41
C LEU A 10 -26.30 -14.39 -6.81
N ASP A 11 -26.88 -13.21 -6.55
CA ASP A 11 -26.14 -12.04 -6.05
C ASP A 11 -25.38 -12.27 -4.73
N HIS A 12 -25.87 -13.18 -3.88
CA HIS A 12 -25.22 -13.52 -2.59
C HIS A 12 -24.00 -14.44 -2.74
N GLU A 13 -23.69 -14.87 -3.95
CA GLU A 13 -22.47 -15.60 -4.28
C GLU A 13 -21.40 -14.65 -4.85
N ARG A 14 -21.71 -13.36 -5.04
CA ARG A 14 -20.80 -12.39 -5.66
C ARG A 14 -19.85 -11.83 -4.62
N CYS A 15 -18.55 -11.97 -4.84
CA CYS A 15 -17.54 -11.47 -3.91
C CYS A 15 -17.56 -9.93 -3.85
N GLY A 16 -17.66 -9.36 -2.64
CA GLY A 16 -17.70 -7.92 -2.42
C GLY A 16 -16.40 -7.20 -2.78
N SER A 17 -15.28 -7.91 -2.82
CA SER A 17 -13.97 -7.37 -3.21
C SER A 17 -13.86 -7.04 -4.70
N CYS A 18 -14.56 -7.80 -5.56
CA CYS A 18 -14.50 -7.66 -7.02
C CYS A 18 -15.83 -7.13 -7.58
N ASN A 19 -16.23 -5.94 -7.11
CA ASN A 19 -17.52 -5.33 -7.43
C ASN A 19 -17.69 -4.84 -8.88
N LEU A 20 -16.64 -4.87 -9.70
CA LEU A 20 -16.70 -4.70 -11.16
C LEU A 20 -16.39 -6.00 -11.93
N GLY A 21 -16.31 -7.15 -11.25
CA GLY A 21 -15.95 -8.45 -11.86
C GLY A 21 -16.80 -8.87 -13.06
N GLY A 22 -18.05 -8.37 -13.16
CA GLY A 22 -18.93 -8.66 -14.28
C GLY A 22 -18.74 -7.79 -15.52
N MET A 23 -17.68 -6.98 -15.57
CA MET A 23 -17.27 -6.23 -16.75
C MET A 23 -15.95 -6.83 -17.25
N SER A 24 -15.71 -6.80 -18.55
CA SER A 24 -14.37 -7.04 -19.10
C SER A 24 -13.38 -6.01 -18.55
N TYR A 25 -12.08 -6.32 -18.56
CA TYR A 25 -11.08 -5.41 -18.00
C TYR A 25 -11.09 -4.03 -18.69
N ASP A 26 -11.23 -3.99 -20.01
CA ASP A 26 -11.28 -2.74 -20.76
C ASP A 26 -12.54 -1.91 -20.44
N GLU A 27 -13.72 -2.54 -20.31
CA GLU A 27 -14.94 -1.85 -19.88
C GLU A 27 -14.81 -1.24 -18.47
N GLN A 28 -14.15 -1.94 -17.55
CA GLN A 28 -13.88 -1.41 -16.21
C GLN A 28 -12.97 -0.18 -16.28
N LEU A 29 -11.94 -0.25 -17.11
CA LEU A 29 -10.97 0.82 -17.25
C LEU A 29 -11.62 2.05 -17.90
N GLU A 30 -12.41 1.88 -18.96
CA GLU A 30 -13.20 2.95 -19.58
C GLU A 30 -14.16 3.60 -18.58
N TYR A 31 -14.86 2.78 -17.77
CA TYR A 31 -15.72 3.28 -16.70
C TYR A 31 -14.96 4.15 -15.70
N LYS A 32 -13.78 3.70 -15.25
CA LYS A 32 -12.94 4.45 -14.31
C LYS A 32 -12.41 5.74 -14.93
N ILE A 33 -11.87 5.68 -16.15
CA ILE A 33 -11.34 6.84 -16.88
C ILE A 33 -12.42 7.89 -17.08
N SER A 34 -13.58 7.52 -17.61
CA SER A 34 -14.69 8.45 -17.85
C SER A 34 -15.16 9.13 -16.57
N LYS A 35 -15.25 8.35 -15.48
CA LYS A 35 -15.63 8.87 -14.17
C LYS A 35 -14.61 9.86 -13.60
N GLU A 36 -13.31 9.55 -13.66
CA GLU A 36 -12.27 10.48 -13.19
C GLU A 36 -12.19 11.72 -14.07
N GLN A 37 -12.22 11.58 -15.40
CA GLN A 37 -12.20 12.71 -16.33
C GLN A 37 -13.34 13.68 -16.06
N SER A 38 -14.57 13.17 -15.88
CA SER A 38 -15.71 14.00 -15.53
C SER A 38 -15.56 14.65 -14.15
N ARG A 39 -15.00 13.95 -13.14
CA ARG A 39 -14.81 14.54 -11.82
C ARG A 39 -13.86 15.73 -11.85
N PHE A 40 -12.77 15.65 -12.61
CA PHE A 40 -11.70 16.65 -12.62
C PHE A 40 -11.72 17.59 -13.82
N GLU A 41 -12.79 17.60 -14.63
CA GLU A 41 -12.91 18.41 -15.85
C GLU A 41 -12.73 19.91 -15.61
N ASN A 42 -13.07 20.37 -14.40
CA ASN A 42 -12.93 21.75 -13.96
C ASN A 42 -11.47 22.16 -13.67
N PHE A 43 -10.55 21.21 -13.51
CA PHE A 43 -9.13 21.45 -13.24
C PHE A 43 -8.21 21.00 -14.37
N TYR A 44 -8.59 19.94 -15.09
CA TYR A 44 -7.74 19.28 -16.08
C TYR A 44 -8.58 18.74 -17.24
N THR A 45 -8.36 19.29 -18.43
CA THR A 45 -9.14 18.96 -19.64
C THR A 45 -8.42 18.02 -20.61
N LYS A 46 -7.14 17.73 -20.38
CA LYS A 46 -6.36 16.79 -21.20
C LYS A 46 -6.71 15.35 -20.80
N PRO A 47 -6.51 14.37 -21.70
CA PRO A 47 -6.65 12.96 -21.34
C PRO A 47 -5.72 12.60 -20.17
N LEU A 48 -6.24 11.85 -19.21
CA LEU A 48 -5.46 11.28 -18.12
C LEU A 48 -4.45 10.28 -18.67
N GLU A 49 -3.25 10.27 -18.11
CA GLU A 49 -2.31 9.16 -18.29
C GLU A 49 -2.85 7.94 -17.55
N VAL A 50 -2.75 6.74 -18.13
CA VAL A 50 -3.39 5.55 -17.56
C VAL A 50 -2.37 4.45 -17.38
N ILE A 51 -2.18 4.04 -16.12
CA ILE A 51 -1.34 2.91 -15.76
C ILE A 51 -2.27 1.72 -15.48
N LYS A 52 -2.23 0.75 -16.39
CA LYS A 52 -3.05 -0.46 -16.31
C LYS A 52 -2.46 -1.46 -15.32
N SER A 53 -3.33 -2.21 -14.65
CA SER A 53 -2.97 -3.45 -13.95
C SER A 53 -2.98 -4.63 -14.91
N ALA A 54 -2.37 -5.73 -14.49
CA ALA A 54 -2.73 -7.04 -15.03
C ALA A 54 -4.20 -7.36 -14.70
N ASP A 55 -4.86 -8.12 -15.57
CA ASP A 55 -6.23 -8.59 -15.38
C ASP A 55 -6.32 -9.80 -14.42
N GLY A 56 -5.22 -10.13 -13.73
CA GLY A 56 -5.12 -11.19 -12.74
C GLY A 56 -3.79 -11.27 -12.01
N ALA A 57 -3.74 -12.12 -10.98
CA ALA A 57 -2.52 -12.45 -10.22
C ALA A 57 -1.68 -11.26 -9.73
N PHE A 58 -2.28 -10.07 -9.60
CA PHE A 58 -1.58 -8.82 -9.33
C PHE A 58 -1.42 -8.55 -7.84
N ARG A 59 -2.22 -9.21 -6.99
CA ARG A 59 -2.33 -8.87 -5.57
C ARG A 59 -1.43 -9.76 -4.71
N ASN A 60 -0.34 -9.21 -4.19
CA ASN A 60 0.60 -9.95 -3.35
C ASN A 60 0.28 -9.86 -1.84
N ARG A 61 -0.85 -9.26 -1.48
CA ARG A 61 -1.35 -9.25 -0.10
C ARG A 61 -2.84 -9.58 -0.05
N ALA A 62 -3.21 -10.56 0.77
CA ALA A 62 -4.58 -10.99 0.90
C ALA A 62 -4.91 -11.36 2.35
N GLU A 63 -6.15 -11.12 2.76
CA GLU A 63 -6.65 -11.43 4.10
C GLU A 63 -7.96 -12.17 3.95
N PHE A 64 -8.04 -13.37 4.53
CA PHE A 64 -9.22 -14.23 4.45
C PHE A 64 -9.64 -14.64 5.85
N ARG A 65 -10.94 -14.52 6.15
CA ARG A 65 -11.51 -15.14 7.35
C ARG A 65 -11.51 -16.65 7.17
N ILE A 66 -11.41 -17.39 8.27
CA ILE A 66 -11.58 -18.83 8.29
C ILE A 66 -12.94 -19.16 8.90
N PHE A 67 -13.79 -19.78 8.10
CA PHE A 67 -15.11 -20.22 8.52
C PHE A 67 -15.08 -21.69 8.92
N HIS A 68 -15.66 -22.00 10.08
CA HIS A 68 -15.75 -23.36 10.61
C HIS A 68 -17.19 -23.86 10.48
N LYS A 69 -17.42 -24.91 9.70
CA LYS A 69 -18.75 -25.53 9.54
C LYS A 69 -18.65 -27.05 9.54
N MET A 70 -19.36 -27.70 10.47
CA MET A 70 -19.43 -29.17 10.58
C MET A 70 -18.04 -29.84 10.61
N GLY A 71 -17.10 -29.25 11.35
CA GLY A 71 -15.72 -29.77 11.48
C GLY A 71 -14.81 -29.49 10.28
N LYS A 72 -15.29 -28.79 9.25
CA LYS A 72 -14.48 -28.33 8.11
C LYS A 72 -14.18 -26.84 8.19
N ILE A 73 -12.99 -26.46 7.74
CA ILE A 73 -12.58 -25.06 7.56
C ILE A 73 -12.61 -24.66 6.08
N SER A 74 -12.98 -23.41 5.81
CA SER A 74 -12.87 -22.79 4.49
C SER A 74 -12.45 -21.32 4.60
N TYR A 75 -11.82 -20.81 3.55
CA TYR A 75 -11.64 -19.36 3.42
C TYR A 75 -12.99 -18.68 3.24
N ALA A 76 -13.09 -17.45 3.72
CA ALA A 76 -14.29 -16.66 3.58
C ALA A 76 -13.99 -15.17 3.43
N MET A 77 -14.81 -14.54 2.60
CA MET A 77 -14.87 -13.10 2.35
C MET A 77 -16.28 -12.60 2.63
N ASN A 78 -16.51 -11.31 2.41
CA ASN A 78 -17.86 -10.77 2.37
C ASN A 78 -18.40 -10.80 0.93
N ASP A 79 -19.68 -11.12 0.76
CA ASP A 79 -20.42 -10.86 -0.48
C ASP A 79 -20.68 -9.35 -0.66
N ILE A 80 -21.32 -8.97 -1.76
CA ILE A 80 -21.71 -7.57 -2.01
C ILE A 80 -22.67 -6.98 -0.96
N ASN A 81 -23.39 -7.85 -0.23
CA ASN A 81 -24.35 -7.51 0.82
C ASN A 81 -23.74 -7.58 2.23
N ARG A 82 -22.41 -7.73 2.33
CA ARG A 82 -21.65 -7.86 3.59
C ARG A 82 -21.98 -9.13 4.40
N LYS A 83 -22.54 -10.15 3.76
CA LYS A 83 -22.72 -11.49 4.34
C LYS A 83 -21.49 -12.35 4.08
N LEU A 84 -21.32 -13.40 4.88
CA LEU A 84 -20.20 -14.32 4.74
C LEU A 84 -20.33 -15.15 3.45
N LEU A 85 -19.29 -15.15 2.64
CA LEU A 85 -19.17 -15.91 1.40
C LEU A 85 -17.95 -16.83 1.50
N SER A 86 -18.15 -18.14 1.33
CA SER A 86 -17.04 -19.09 1.28
C SER A 86 -16.28 -18.96 -0.04
N ILE A 87 -14.95 -18.92 0.06
CA ILE A 87 -14.04 -18.80 -1.06
C ILE A 87 -13.18 -20.06 -1.12
N ASP A 88 -13.04 -20.65 -2.30
CA ASP A 88 -12.07 -21.74 -2.55
C ASP A 88 -10.94 -21.33 -3.48
N SER A 89 -11.08 -20.19 -4.15
CA SER A 89 -10.09 -19.68 -5.10
C SER A 89 -10.23 -18.17 -5.22
N CYS A 90 -9.12 -17.48 -5.47
CA CYS A 90 -9.13 -16.04 -5.69
C CYS A 90 -8.19 -15.70 -6.85
N SER A 91 -8.75 -15.30 -7.98
CA SER A 91 -7.98 -15.11 -9.22
C SER A 91 -7.11 -13.84 -9.23
N ILE A 92 -7.38 -12.90 -8.33
CA ILE A 92 -6.63 -11.63 -8.25
C ILE A 92 -5.39 -11.73 -7.36
N VAL A 93 -5.30 -12.73 -6.47
CA VAL A 93 -4.09 -12.93 -5.67
C VAL A 93 -2.98 -13.53 -6.53
N SER A 94 -1.73 -13.23 -6.20
CA SER A 94 -0.60 -13.76 -6.96
C SER A 94 -0.58 -15.29 -6.99
N ASP A 95 0.06 -15.84 -8.02
CA ASP A 95 0.12 -17.30 -8.23
C ASP A 95 0.73 -18.05 -7.03
N HIS A 96 1.68 -17.42 -6.34
CA HIS A 96 2.26 -17.94 -5.10
C HIS A 96 1.20 -18.07 -3.99
N ILE A 97 0.34 -17.06 -3.80
CA ILE A 97 -0.75 -17.14 -2.82
C ILE A 97 -1.78 -18.17 -3.28
N ALA A 98 -2.24 -18.10 -4.54
CA ALA A 98 -3.25 -19.00 -5.07
C ALA A 98 -2.85 -20.48 -4.93
N SER A 99 -1.60 -20.82 -5.28
CA SER A 99 -1.09 -22.19 -5.17
C SER A 99 -0.83 -22.66 -3.73
N LEU A 100 -0.71 -21.73 -2.78
CA LEU A 100 -0.54 -22.02 -1.36
C LEU A 100 -1.85 -22.24 -0.64
N MET A 101 -2.92 -21.53 -1.02
CA MET A 101 -4.22 -21.53 -0.34
C MET A 101 -4.73 -22.96 -0.06
N ASP A 102 -4.83 -23.80 -1.09
CA ASP A 102 -5.36 -25.17 -0.93
C ASP A 102 -4.45 -26.04 -0.04
N LYS A 103 -3.14 -25.99 -0.27
CA LYS A 103 -2.14 -26.79 0.47
C LYS A 103 -2.12 -26.41 1.95
N LEU A 104 -2.24 -25.13 2.24
CA LEU A 104 -2.29 -24.59 3.60
C LEU A 104 -3.59 -25.00 4.28
N LEU A 105 -4.74 -24.85 3.61
CA LEU A 105 -6.04 -25.19 4.18
C LEU A 105 -6.15 -26.69 4.54
N VAL A 106 -5.65 -27.58 3.68
CA VAL A 106 -5.63 -29.04 3.93
C VAL A 106 -4.83 -29.37 5.19
N ASP A 107 -3.67 -28.75 5.35
CA ASP A 107 -2.81 -29.01 6.50
C ASP A 107 -3.36 -28.47 7.81
N LEU A 108 -3.87 -27.24 7.76
CA LEU A 108 -4.56 -26.65 8.90
C LEU A 108 -5.79 -27.48 9.28
N GLN A 109 -6.52 -28.03 8.30
CA GLN A 109 -7.67 -28.89 8.55
C GLN A 109 -7.29 -30.17 9.29
N ASN A 110 -6.14 -30.77 8.95
CA ASN A 110 -5.69 -32.07 9.47
C ASN A 110 -4.89 -31.98 10.77
N ASN A 111 -4.69 -30.78 11.32
CA ASN A 111 -3.92 -30.56 12.54
C ASN A 111 -4.74 -29.82 13.61
N ASP A 112 -5.15 -30.50 14.66
CA ASP A 112 -6.00 -29.93 15.71
C ASP A 112 -5.38 -28.71 16.40
N GLN A 113 -4.05 -28.66 16.56
CA GLN A 113 -3.40 -27.51 17.20
C GLN A 113 -3.49 -26.26 16.32
N LEU A 114 -3.30 -26.43 15.01
CA LEU A 114 -3.33 -25.33 14.04
C LEU A 114 -4.75 -24.95 13.60
N ASN A 115 -5.70 -25.89 13.63
CA ASN A 115 -7.11 -25.67 13.28
C ASN A 115 -7.85 -24.90 14.37
N ARG A 116 -7.70 -25.35 15.62
CA ARG A 116 -8.57 -24.97 16.73
C ARG A 116 -8.57 -23.45 16.94
N LYS A 117 -9.74 -22.82 16.78
CA LYS A 117 -9.96 -21.38 16.97
C LYS A 117 -9.16 -20.48 16.03
N LEU A 118 -8.63 -21.00 14.92
CA LEU A 118 -8.12 -20.20 13.81
C LEU A 118 -9.28 -19.38 13.21
N PHE A 119 -9.12 -18.07 13.08
CA PHE A 119 -10.20 -17.20 12.61
C PHE A 119 -9.86 -16.42 11.34
N MET A 120 -8.58 -16.19 11.05
CA MET A 120 -8.14 -15.42 9.89
C MET A 120 -6.74 -15.83 9.49
N ILE A 121 -6.47 -15.75 8.19
CA ILE A 121 -5.16 -15.94 7.60
C ILE A 121 -4.84 -14.70 6.77
N GLU A 122 -3.67 -14.11 7.00
CA GLU A 122 -3.11 -13.05 6.18
C GLU A 122 -1.94 -13.61 5.38
N PHE A 123 -1.89 -13.26 4.10
CA PHE A 123 -0.81 -13.59 3.18
C PHE A 123 -0.09 -12.30 2.80
N LEU A 124 1.22 -12.29 2.98
CA LEU A 124 2.13 -11.25 2.52
C LEU A 124 3.19 -11.92 1.64
N GLY A 125 3.05 -11.79 0.33
CA GLY A 125 3.99 -12.30 -0.66
C GLY A 125 4.82 -11.19 -1.30
N SER A 126 5.97 -11.56 -1.85
CA SER A 126 6.78 -10.72 -2.72
C SER A 126 6.62 -11.11 -4.19
N THR A 127 7.08 -10.26 -5.09
CA THR A 127 7.22 -10.61 -6.51
C THR A 127 8.28 -11.68 -6.77
N SER A 128 9.19 -11.90 -5.82
CA SER A 128 10.25 -12.93 -5.88
C SER A 128 9.84 -14.29 -5.31
N GLY A 129 8.62 -14.42 -4.78
CA GLY A 129 8.08 -15.66 -4.21
C GLY A 129 8.32 -15.85 -2.71
N ASP A 130 9.07 -14.95 -2.06
CA ASP A 130 9.15 -14.91 -0.59
C ASP A 130 7.75 -14.67 0.02
N MET A 131 7.35 -15.50 0.98
CA MET A 131 5.98 -15.64 1.45
C MET A 131 5.92 -15.71 2.97
N LEU A 132 5.15 -14.80 3.57
CA LEU A 132 4.86 -14.76 4.99
C LEU A 132 3.35 -14.94 5.23
N VAL A 133 3.01 -15.93 6.04
CA VAL A 133 1.64 -16.25 6.42
C VAL A 133 1.42 -15.96 7.90
N THR A 134 0.46 -15.09 8.19
CA THR A 134 0.02 -14.82 9.57
C THR A 134 -1.23 -15.63 9.88
N LEU A 135 -1.12 -16.58 10.80
CA LEU A 135 -2.23 -17.37 11.32
C LEU A 135 -2.77 -16.72 12.59
N ILE A 136 -4.05 -16.34 12.60
CA ILE A 136 -4.63 -15.51 13.67
C ILE A 136 -5.74 -16.24 14.41
N TYR A 137 -5.64 -16.26 15.75
CA TYR A 137 -6.38 -17.16 16.62
C TYR A 137 -7.18 -16.48 17.73
N HIS A 138 -8.31 -17.10 18.08
CA HIS A 138 -9.08 -16.83 19.31
C HIS A 138 -8.72 -17.80 20.45
N ARG A 139 -7.43 -18.14 20.58
CA ARG A 139 -6.85 -18.92 21.69
C ARG A 139 -5.42 -18.46 21.94
N LYS A 140 -4.88 -18.74 23.13
CA LYS A 140 -3.44 -18.61 23.37
C LYS A 140 -2.68 -19.65 22.53
N LEU A 141 -1.52 -19.26 22.04
CA LEU A 141 -0.57 -20.12 21.33
C LEU A 141 0.47 -20.60 22.34
N ASP A 142 0.71 -21.90 22.36
CA ASP A 142 1.62 -22.59 23.28
C ASP A 142 2.70 -23.33 22.48
N GLU A 143 3.60 -24.02 23.17
CA GLU A 143 4.70 -24.78 22.56
C GLU A 143 4.21 -25.88 21.62
N SER A 144 3.01 -26.43 21.87
CA SER A 144 2.41 -27.43 20.98
C SER A 144 1.98 -26.81 19.65
N TRP A 145 1.39 -25.60 19.69
CA TRP A 145 1.12 -24.84 18.47
C TRP A 145 2.41 -24.49 17.72
N GLU A 146 3.44 -24.02 18.43
CA GLU A 146 4.70 -23.62 17.80
C GLU A 146 5.39 -24.80 17.10
N SER A 147 5.42 -25.97 17.75
CA SER A 147 6.02 -27.19 17.19
C SER A 147 5.34 -27.60 15.88
N GLU A 148 4.01 -27.64 15.87
CA GLU A 148 3.24 -27.97 14.66
C GLU A 148 3.36 -26.89 13.57
N ALA A 149 3.43 -25.62 13.97
CA ALA A 149 3.58 -24.51 13.04
C ALA A 149 4.96 -24.52 12.37
N ARG A 150 6.03 -24.91 13.07
CA ARG A 150 7.37 -25.09 12.47
C ARG A 150 7.41 -26.21 11.45
N ILE A 151 6.77 -27.36 11.74
CA ILE A 151 6.64 -28.46 10.77
C ILE A 151 5.91 -27.98 9.51
N LEU A 152 4.80 -27.25 9.68
CA LEU A 152 4.05 -26.67 8.57
C LEU A 152 4.90 -25.68 7.76
N GLN A 153 5.65 -24.81 8.46
CA GLN A 153 6.53 -23.81 7.86
C GLN A 153 7.56 -24.45 6.94
N ASP A 154 8.27 -25.46 7.42
CA ASP A 154 9.31 -26.16 6.66
C ASP A 154 8.73 -26.93 5.48
N ARG A 155 7.59 -27.62 5.69
CA ARG A 155 6.93 -28.41 4.65
C ARG A 155 6.44 -27.55 3.49
N LEU A 156 5.91 -26.36 3.77
CA LEU A 156 5.41 -25.43 2.76
C LEU A 156 6.48 -24.48 2.22
N ASN A 157 7.66 -24.44 2.85
CA ASN A 157 8.73 -23.49 2.53
C ASN A 157 8.24 -22.03 2.51
N ILE A 158 7.57 -21.64 3.58
CA ILE A 158 7.06 -20.28 3.81
C ILE A 158 7.57 -19.77 5.16
N LYS A 159 7.32 -18.52 5.51
CA LYS A 159 7.47 -18.00 6.88
C LYS A 159 6.11 -17.99 7.57
N ILE A 160 6.06 -18.29 8.87
CA ILE A 160 4.80 -18.26 9.63
C ILE A 160 4.92 -17.36 10.86
N ILE A 161 3.86 -16.58 11.10
CA ILE A 161 3.60 -15.88 12.35
C ILE A 161 2.30 -16.37 12.95
N GLY A 162 2.30 -16.63 14.26
CA GLY A 162 1.10 -16.82 15.05
C GLY A 162 0.68 -15.54 15.73
N ARG A 163 -0.57 -15.10 15.55
CA ARG A 163 -1.13 -13.98 16.30
C ARG A 163 -2.32 -14.44 17.14
N SER A 164 -2.37 -13.96 18.37
CA SER A 164 -3.56 -14.04 19.22
C SER A 164 -3.67 -12.78 20.07
N ARG A 165 -4.67 -12.69 20.95
CA ARG A 165 -4.84 -11.51 21.80
C ARG A 165 -3.57 -11.22 22.61
N LYS A 166 -2.91 -10.09 22.30
CA LYS A 166 -1.64 -9.64 22.91
C LYS A 166 -0.45 -10.59 22.71
N GLN A 167 -0.51 -11.49 21.73
CA GLN A 167 0.56 -12.43 21.42
C GLN A 167 0.94 -12.33 19.95
N LYS A 168 2.24 -12.24 19.67
CA LYS A 168 2.85 -12.39 18.35
C LYS A 168 3.99 -13.40 18.51
N VAL A 169 3.82 -14.59 17.94
CA VAL A 169 4.84 -15.64 17.88
C VAL A 169 5.44 -15.59 16.49
N ILE A 170 6.70 -15.17 16.41
CA ILE A 170 7.48 -15.14 15.17
C ILE A 170 8.30 -16.43 15.16
N LEU A 171 8.09 -17.31 14.18
CA LEU A 171 8.86 -18.56 14.13
C LEU A 171 10.31 -18.29 13.74
N ASP A 172 10.51 -17.52 12.66
CA ASP A 172 11.83 -17.16 12.15
C ASP A 172 12.01 -15.64 12.03
N ILE A 173 11.27 -15.01 11.13
CA ILE A 173 11.35 -13.57 10.85
C ILE A 173 9.97 -13.02 10.47
N ASP A 174 9.73 -11.75 10.75
CA ASP A 174 8.47 -11.06 10.46
C ASP A 174 8.52 -10.13 9.25
N THR A 175 9.41 -10.42 8.31
CA THR A 175 9.57 -9.67 7.06
C THR A 175 9.67 -10.59 5.85
N ILE A 176 9.19 -10.10 4.70
CA ILE A 176 9.56 -10.62 3.38
C ILE A 176 10.54 -9.67 2.69
N ASP A 177 11.32 -10.23 1.77
CA ASP A 177 12.22 -9.51 0.88
C ASP A 177 11.49 -9.26 -0.45
N GLU A 178 11.40 -7.99 -0.84
CA GLU A 178 10.81 -7.54 -2.09
C GLU A 178 11.87 -6.86 -2.95
N LYS A 179 11.71 -6.99 -4.27
CA LYS A 179 12.48 -6.27 -5.27
C LYS A 179 11.53 -5.52 -6.19
N LEU A 180 11.74 -4.22 -6.32
CA LEU A 180 11.01 -3.38 -7.28
C LEU A 180 11.99 -2.92 -8.36
N THR A 181 11.64 -3.10 -9.63
CA THR A 181 12.42 -2.56 -10.74
C THR A 181 11.78 -1.27 -11.21
N ILE A 182 12.47 -0.15 -11.02
CA ILE A 182 12.00 1.21 -11.32
C ILE A 182 13.00 1.84 -12.30
N ASN A 183 12.55 2.17 -13.52
CA ASN A 183 13.40 2.75 -14.57
C ASN A 183 14.70 1.93 -14.79
N ASN A 184 14.57 0.60 -14.85
CA ASN A 184 15.68 -0.38 -14.98
C ASN A 184 16.66 -0.44 -13.79
N THR A 185 16.36 0.21 -12.67
CA THR A 185 17.13 0.10 -11.42
C THR A 185 16.38 -0.79 -10.44
N GLU A 186 17.07 -1.79 -9.87
CA GLU A 186 16.50 -2.64 -8.83
C GLU A 186 16.61 -1.94 -7.47
N PHE A 187 15.49 -1.86 -6.76
CA PHE A 187 15.41 -1.41 -5.37
C PHE A 187 14.94 -2.55 -4.47
N GLN A 188 15.60 -2.70 -3.32
CA GLN A 188 15.32 -3.76 -2.36
C GLN A 188 14.53 -3.24 -1.17
N PHE A 189 13.48 -3.95 -0.78
CA PHE A 189 12.65 -3.59 0.36
C PHE A 189 12.43 -4.78 1.28
N LYS A 190 12.50 -4.55 2.59
CA LYS A 190 11.99 -5.46 3.61
C LYS A 190 10.60 -5.03 4.03
N TYR A 191 9.59 -5.82 3.67
CA TYR A 191 8.21 -5.56 4.09
C TYR A 191 7.91 -6.31 5.38
N GLN A 192 7.60 -5.55 6.43
CA GLN A 192 7.25 -6.10 7.72
C GLN A 192 5.78 -6.47 7.80
N GLU A 193 5.48 -7.58 8.47
CA GLU A 193 4.12 -7.99 8.82
C GLU A 193 3.35 -6.86 9.51
N GLY A 194 2.11 -6.63 9.07
CA GLY A 194 1.27 -5.53 9.54
C GLY A 194 1.67 -4.14 9.03
N GLY A 195 2.82 -3.98 8.36
CA GLY A 195 3.19 -2.76 7.66
C GLY A 195 2.33 -2.53 6.41
N PHE A 196 2.14 -1.27 6.04
CA PHE A 196 1.48 -0.94 4.77
C PHE A 196 2.43 -1.18 3.60
N THR A 197 1.92 -1.81 2.55
CA THR A 197 2.60 -2.00 1.28
C THR A 197 1.58 -1.85 0.16
N GLN A 198 2.03 -1.37 -0.99
CA GLN A 198 1.19 -1.30 -2.16
C GLN A 198 0.77 -2.73 -2.58
N PRO A 199 -0.53 -3.03 -2.70
CA PRO A 199 -1.00 -4.41 -2.90
C PRO A 199 -0.73 -4.92 -4.32
N ASN A 200 -0.52 -4.03 -5.29
CA ASN A 200 -0.17 -4.34 -6.67
C ASN A 200 1.20 -3.74 -6.98
N GLN A 201 2.23 -4.59 -6.93
CA GLN A 201 3.62 -4.18 -7.02
C GLN A 201 3.99 -3.70 -8.43
N LYS A 202 3.35 -4.25 -9.47
CA LYS A 202 3.61 -3.84 -10.85
C LYS A 202 3.05 -2.46 -11.15
N VAL A 203 1.85 -2.16 -10.65
CA VAL A 203 1.32 -0.79 -10.74
C VAL A 203 2.10 0.15 -9.81
N ASN A 204 2.57 -0.31 -8.65
CA ASN A 204 3.45 0.48 -7.78
C ASN A 204 4.77 0.89 -8.47
N GLU A 205 5.47 -0.05 -9.12
CA GLU A 205 6.66 0.24 -9.94
C GLU A 205 6.34 1.36 -10.94
N LYS A 206 5.25 1.21 -11.71
CA LYS A 206 4.83 2.19 -12.71
C LYS A 206 4.39 3.53 -12.12
N MET A 207 3.83 3.54 -10.92
CA MET A 207 3.44 4.76 -10.22
C MET A 207 4.69 5.55 -9.78
N ILE A 208 5.71 4.87 -9.25
CA ILE A 208 6.98 5.50 -8.91
C ILE A 208 7.70 6.00 -10.18
N GLU A 209 7.73 5.19 -11.24
CA GLU A 209 8.29 5.60 -12.54
C GLU A 209 7.55 6.82 -13.11
N TRP A 210 6.22 6.85 -13.03
CA TRP A 210 5.42 7.98 -13.49
C TRP A 210 5.77 9.26 -12.74
N VAL A 211 5.93 9.19 -11.41
CA VAL A 211 6.37 10.35 -10.63
C VAL A 211 7.76 10.80 -11.09
N LEU A 212 8.74 9.89 -11.12
CA LEU A 212 10.12 10.21 -11.52
C LEU A 212 10.23 10.83 -12.92
N ASN A 213 9.37 10.40 -13.85
CA ASN A 213 9.38 10.87 -15.23
C ASN A 213 8.65 12.20 -15.45
N ASN A 214 7.88 12.67 -14.46
CA ASN A 214 7.07 13.90 -14.55
C ASN A 214 7.50 14.99 -13.57
N ILE A 215 8.64 14.81 -12.90
CA ILE A 215 9.21 15.80 -11.98
C ILE A 215 10.60 16.22 -12.44
N GLU A 216 11.03 17.36 -11.92
CA GLU A 216 12.41 17.80 -12.01
C GLU A 216 13.00 17.73 -10.61
N GLY A 217 13.92 16.80 -10.40
CA GLY A 217 14.67 16.68 -9.15
C GLY A 217 15.59 17.89 -8.99
N LYS A 218 15.15 18.88 -8.21
CA LYS A 218 15.87 20.12 -7.93
C LYS A 218 15.92 20.32 -6.42
N ASP A 219 17.03 20.78 -5.88
CA ASP A 219 17.20 21.08 -4.45
C ASP A 219 16.76 19.90 -3.54
N ASP A 220 16.00 20.16 -2.47
CA ASP A 220 15.61 19.16 -1.49
C ASP A 220 14.12 18.78 -1.59
N LEU A 221 13.79 17.53 -1.23
CA LEU A 221 12.43 17.00 -1.18
C LEU A 221 11.90 16.96 0.26
N CYS A 222 10.67 17.42 0.45
CA CYS A 222 9.88 17.14 1.64
C CYS A 222 8.83 16.06 1.33
N GLU A 223 8.81 14.95 2.06
CA GLU A 223 7.79 13.91 1.92
C GLU A 223 6.95 13.78 3.19
N LEU A 224 5.63 13.82 3.03
CA LEU A 224 4.67 13.56 4.09
C LEU A 224 4.06 12.16 3.91
N TYR A 225 3.93 11.43 5.02
CA TYR A 225 3.37 10.07 5.06
C TYR A 225 4.21 9.01 4.32
N CYS A 226 5.54 9.08 4.48
CA CYS A 226 6.47 8.26 3.70
C CYS A 226 6.38 6.73 3.93
N GLY A 227 5.68 6.28 4.98
CA GLY A 227 5.53 4.86 5.30
C GLY A 227 6.89 4.14 5.41
N GLY A 228 7.04 3.06 4.64
CA GLY A 228 8.27 2.27 4.58
C GLY A 228 9.35 2.81 3.62
N GLY A 229 9.18 4.02 3.08
CA GLY A 229 10.10 4.64 2.13
C GLY A 229 9.86 4.28 0.66
N ASN A 230 8.62 3.91 0.30
CA ASN A 230 8.28 3.38 -1.03
C ASN A 230 8.63 4.35 -2.17
N PHE A 231 8.21 5.61 -2.04
CA PHE A 231 8.58 6.69 -2.98
C PHE A 231 9.88 7.37 -2.57
N THR A 232 10.08 7.58 -1.27
CA THR A 232 11.24 8.27 -0.69
C THR A 232 12.57 7.77 -1.22
N ILE A 233 12.76 6.45 -1.23
CA ILE A 233 14.05 5.84 -1.56
C ILE A 233 14.36 6.01 -3.05
N PRO A 234 13.46 5.68 -4.00
CA PRO A 234 13.67 5.99 -5.41
C PRO A 234 13.84 7.50 -5.69
N LEU A 235 13.01 8.36 -5.07
CA LEU A 235 13.08 9.81 -5.26
C LEU A 235 14.39 10.41 -4.75
N SER A 236 14.99 9.84 -3.70
CA SER A 236 16.28 10.32 -3.16
C SER A 236 17.42 10.32 -4.18
N LYS A 237 17.29 9.57 -5.28
CA LYS A 237 18.30 9.52 -6.35
C LYS A 237 18.27 10.75 -7.27
N VAL A 238 17.22 11.59 -7.21
CA VAL A 238 17.09 12.80 -8.03
C VAL A 238 17.05 14.10 -7.22
N PHE A 239 17.02 14.03 -5.88
CA PHE A 239 17.08 15.20 -4.99
C PHE A 239 18.39 15.23 -4.21
N ASN A 240 18.81 16.42 -3.75
CA ASN A 240 20.04 16.59 -2.97
C ASN A 240 19.89 15.94 -1.60
N ASN A 241 18.86 16.35 -0.84
CA ASN A 241 18.46 15.73 0.42
C ASN A 241 16.96 15.48 0.43
N VAL A 242 16.54 14.50 1.21
CA VAL A 242 15.12 14.20 1.44
C VAL A 242 14.81 14.26 2.92
N LEU A 243 13.77 15.01 3.28
CA LEU A 243 13.19 15.01 4.61
C LEU A 243 11.83 14.31 4.57
N ALA A 244 11.73 13.15 5.19
CA ALA A 244 10.54 12.30 5.13
C ALA A 244 9.89 12.14 6.50
N THR A 245 8.58 12.36 6.59
CA THR A 245 7.81 12.29 7.85
C THR A 245 6.85 11.11 7.88
N GLU A 246 6.69 10.51 9.06
CA GLU A 246 5.77 9.40 9.31
C GLU A 246 5.50 9.27 10.82
N ILE A 247 4.27 8.95 11.22
CA ILE A 247 3.89 8.82 12.63
C ILE A 247 4.25 7.46 13.23
N SER A 248 4.28 6.43 12.38
CA SER A 248 4.49 5.03 12.71
C SER A 248 5.97 4.72 12.96
N LYS A 249 6.28 4.35 14.21
CA LYS A 249 7.64 3.94 14.60
C LYS A 249 8.12 2.69 13.83
N THR A 250 7.21 1.76 13.53
CA THR A 250 7.55 0.55 12.77
C THR A 250 7.86 0.90 11.32
N SER A 251 7.07 1.79 10.71
CA SER A 251 7.31 2.26 9.34
C SER A 251 8.67 2.97 9.22
N ILE A 252 9.01 3.87 10.16
CA ILE A 252 10.35 4.51 10.18
C ILE A 252 11.48 3.50 10.33
N ARG A 253 11.31 2.48 11.18
CA ARG A 253 12.32 1.42 11.31
C ARG A 253 12.50 0.68 9.98
N SER A 254 11.41 0.31 9.31
CA SER A 254 11.47 -0.33 8.00
C SER A 254 12.12 0.58 6.95
N ALA A 255 11.77 1.87 6.92
CA ALA A 255 12.35 2.83 5.98
C ALA A 255 13.88 2.97 6.17
N LYS A 256 14.37 3.05 7.42
CA LYS A 256 15.81 3.08 7.72
C LYS A 256 16.54 1.81 7.27
N VAL A 257 15.91 0.63 7.46
CA VAL A 257 16.44 -0.64 6.94
C VAL A 257 16.49 -0.62 5.41
N ASN A 258 15.43 -0.18 4.76
CA ASN A 258 15.34 -0.10 3.30
C ASN A 258 16.36 0.89 2.72
N CYS A 259 16.66 2.00 3.39
CA CYS A 259 17.74 2.90 2.96
C CYS A 259 19.10 2.20 2.97
N THR A 260 19.36 1.40 4.01
CA THR A 260 20.60 0.60 4.11
C THR A 260 20.68 -0.44 3.00
N LEU A 261 19.56 -1.05 2.59
CA LEU A 261 19.51 -2.03 1.50
C LEU A 261 19.75 -1.43 0.11
N ASN A 262 19.61 -0.11 -0.04
CA ASN A 262 19.71 0.59 -1.33
C ASN A 262 20.87 1.60 -1.38
N ASP A 263 21.77 1.55 -0.40
CA ASP A 263 22.89 2.48 -0.23
C ASP A 263 22.44 3.95 -0.38
N VAL A 264 21.43 4.32 0.42
CA VAL A 264 20.87 5.68 0.48
C VAL A 264 21.14 6.30 1.84
N ASP A 265 21.83 7.44 1.84
CA ASP A 265 22.27 8.16 3.04
C ASP A 265 21.77 9.62 3.12
N ASN A 266 21.24 10.16 2.02
CA ASN A 266 20.72 11.53 1.92
C ASN A 266 19.26 11.69 2.38
N ILE A 267 18.70 10.71 3.09
CA ILE A 267 17.34 10.77 3.66
C ILE A 267 17.40 10.94 5.18
N LYS A 268 16.69 11.96 5.70
CA LYS A 268 16.40 12.11 7.12
C LYS A 268 14.92 11.79 7.37
N PHE A 269 14.69 10.87 8.31
CA PHE A 269 13.35 10.48 8.72
C PHE A 269 12.96 11.14 10.03
N ILE A 270 11.77 11.74 10.08
CA ILE A 270 11.25 12.34 11.29
C ILE A 270 9.92 11.72 11.67
N ARG A 271 9.84 11.29 12.93
CA ARG A 271 8.59 10.75 13.46
C ARG A 271 7.61 11.86 13.83
N MET A 272 6.88 12.40 12.85
CA MET A 272 5.97 13.55 12.98
C MET A 272 4.70 13.35 12.16
N SER A 273 3.57 13.91 12.64
CA SER A 273 2.41 14.13 11.78
C SER A 273 2.64 15.32 10.85
N SER A 274 1.82 15.43 9.81
CA SER A 274 1.80 16.59 8.91
C SER A 274 1.54 17.90 9.66
N GLU A 275 0.56 17.91 10.56
CA GLU A 275 0.22 19.06 11.42
C GLU A 275 1.44 19.51 12.26
N GLU A 276 2.10 18.56 12.93
CA GLU A 276 3.27 18.87 13.74
C GLU A 276 4.43 19.38 12.87
N PHE A 277 4.56 18.86 11.66
CA PHE A 277 5.57 19.30 10.70
C PHE A 277 5.30 20.75 10.25
N VAL A 278 4.04 21.09 9.97
CA VAL A 278 3.62 22.46 9.65
C VAL A 278 3.94 23.40 10.82
N GLU A 279 3.59 23.04 12.05
CA GLU A 279 3.92 23.84 13.25
C GLU A 279 5.43 24.08 13.40
N ALA A 280 6.24 23.06 13.12
CA ALA A 280 7.69 23.17 13.18
C ALA A 280 8.24 24.07 12.08
N ARG A 281 7.78 23.89 10.83
CA ARG A 281 8.26 24.61 9.66
C ARG A 281 7.88 26.09 9.66
N THR A 282 6.76 26.43 10.30
CA THR A 282 6.25 27.80 10.45
C THR A 282 6.74 28.49 11.73
N GLY A 283 7.53 27.80 12.57
CA GLY A 283 8.08 28.36 13.80
C GLY A 283 7.07 28.52 14.95
N VAL A 284 5.86 27.93 14.82
CA VAL A 284 4.84 27.94 15.88
C VAL A 284 5.33 27.15 17.09
N ARG A 285 6.05 26.04 16.87
CA ARG A 285 6.51 25.17 17.95
C ARG A 285 7.83 24.48 17.63
N GLU A 286 8.76 24.51 18.59
CA GLU A 286 9.95 23.68 18.54
C GLU A 286 9.69 22.24 19.03
N TYR A 287 10.23 21.26 18.30
CA TYR A 287 10.13 19.86 18.68
C TYR A 287 11.50 19.25 18.98
N ARG A 288 11.64 18.65 20.16
CA ARG A 288 12.89 18.00 20.60
C ARG A 288 13.37 16.90 19.64
N ARG A 289 12.45 16.18 18.99
CA ARG A 289 12.78 15.10 18.04
C ARG A 289 13.53 15.58 16.80
N LEU A 290 13.33 16.83 16.36
CA LEU A 290 14.12 17.43 15.27
C LEU A 290 15.59 17.53 15.68
N LYS A 291 15.84 18.05 16.88
CA LYS A 291 17.19 18.12 17.47
C LYS A 291 17.80 16.73 17.70
N GLN A 292 17.00 15.73 18.06
CA GLN A 292 17.47 14.35 18.27
C GLN A 292 17.91 13.65 16.98
N GLU A 293 17.26 13.94 15.85
CA GLU A 293 17.63 13.40 14.54
C GLU A 293 18.61 14.32 13.78
N ASP A 294 19.14 15.35 14.46
CA ASP A 294 20.05 16.37 13.90
C ASP A 294 19.49 17.05 12.64
N VAL A 295 18.21 17.45 12.73
CA VAL A 295 17.49 18.14 11.65
C VAL A 295 17.31 19.61 12.03
N ASN A 296 17.90 20.48 11.22
CA ASN A 296 17.55 21.90 11.15
C ASN A 296 16.68 22.13 9.91
N LEU A 297 15.41 22.50 10.06
CA LEU A 297 14.51 22.71 8.92
C LEU A 297 14.96 23.87 8.03
N ASP A 298 15.61 24.89 8.60
CA ASP A 298 16.07 26.06 7.86
C ASP A 298 17.31 25.78 6.99
N SER A 299 17.97 24.63 7.17
CA SER A 299 19.08 24.22 6.31
C SER A 299 18.63 23.52 5.04
N TYR A 300 17.34 23.19 4.91
CA TYR A 300 16.78 22.57 3.71
C TYR A 300 16.26 23.64 2.76
N ASN A 301 16.60 23.50 1.49
CA ASN A 301 16.01 24.28 0.41
C ASN A 301 14.94 23.45 -0.29
N PHE A 302 13.76 23.34 0.33
CA PHE A 302 12.71 22.52 -0.25
C PHE A 302 12.10 23.19 -1.50
N SER A 303 12.27 22.55 -2.65
CA SER A 303 11.60 22.91 -3.90
C SER A 303 10.29 22.15 -4.08
N THR A 304 10.25 20.89 -3.62
CA THR A 304 9.18 19.94 -3.88
C THR A 304 8.61 19.37 -2.59
N ILE A 305 7.29 19.22 -2.56
CA ILE A 305 6.59 18.43 -1.55
C ILE A 305 5.90 17.21 -2.18
N PHE A 306 6.12 16.03 -1.61
CA PHE A 306 5.43 14.79 -1.96
C PHE A 306 4.45 14.41 -0.86
N MET A 307 3.23 14.02 -1.23
CA MET A 307 2.19 13.60 -0.30
C MET A 307 1.43 12.37 -0.82
N ASP A 308 1.35 11.33 0.00
CA ASP A 308 0.45 10.17 -0.16
C ASP A 308 -0.41 10.00 1.12
N PRO A 309 -1.39 10.90 1.35
CA PRO A 309 -2.16 10.94 2.57
C PRO A 309 -3.13 9.76 2.70
N PRO A 310 -3.65 9.51 3.93
CA PRO A 310 -4.76 8.57 4.12
C PRO A 310 -6.01 9.03 3.35
N ARG A 311 -7.03 8.16 3.29
CA ARG A 311 -8.32 8.43 2.61
C ARG A 311 -9.05 9.72 3.00
N ALA A 312 -8.68 10.37 4.11
CA ALA A 312 -9.23 11.65 4.51
C ALA A 312 -8.69 12.84 3.67
N GLY A 313 -7.63 12.62 2.88
CA GLY A 313 -6.88 13.65 2.16
C GLY A 313 -6.07 14.52 3.13
N LEU A 314 -5.74 15.72 2.67
CA LEU A 314 -4.96 16.68 3.45
C LEU A 314 -5.83 17.43 4.48
N ASP A 315 -5.24 17.81 5.61
CA ASP A 315 -5.82 18.83 6.49
C ASP A 315 -5.59 20.25 5.94
N ASP A 316 -6.29 21.26 6.48
CA ASP A 316 -6.17 22.65 6.03
C ASP A 316 -4.74 23.18 6.13
N THR A 317 -4.05 22.88 7.23
CA THR A 317 -2.71 23.42 7.49
C THR A 317 -1.67 22.84 6.53
N THR A 318 -1.78 21.55 6.22
CA THR A 318 -0.95 20.86 5.24
C THR A 318 -1.24 21.35 3.83
N ARG A 319 -2.50 21.61 3.48
CA ARG A 319 -2.86 22.25 2.20
C ARG A 319 -2.21 23.62 2.07
N GLU A 320 -2.32 24.48 3.09
CA GLU A 320 -1.72 25.81 3.06
C GLU A 320 -0.19 25.79 3.00
N LEU A 321 0.45 24.88 3.73
CA LEU A 321 1.89 24.67 3.65
C LEU A 321 2.31 24.26 2.23
N SER A 322 1.58 23.31 1.61
CA SER A 322 1.91 22.79 0.29
C SER A 322 1.92 23.87 -0.79
N LYS A 323 1.06 24.90 -0.68
CA LYS A 323 1.01 26.05 -1.59
C LYS A 323 2.31 26.88 -1.61
N GLN A 324 3.22 26.68 -0.67
CA GLN A 324 4.48 27.43 -0.58
C GLN A 324 5.56 26.87 -1.52
N PHE A 325 5.51 25.58 -1.85
CA PHE A 325 6.52 24.87 -2.65
C PHE A 325 6.44 25.26 -4.14
N GLU A 326 7.51 25.01 -4.90
CA GLU A 326 7.52 25.22 -6.36
C GLU A 326 6.79 24.08 -7.09
N GLN A 327 6.92 22.86 -6.56
CA GLN A 327 6.32 21.65 -7.12
C GLN A 327 5.62 20.83 -6.03
N ILE A 328 4.46 20.29 -6.38
CA ILE A 328 3.65 19.43 -5.51
C ILE A 328 3.43 18.10 -6.23
N ILE A 329 3.76 17.00 -5.58
CA ILE A 329 3.43 15.64 -6.02
C ILE A 329 2.38 15.10 -5.05
N TYR A 330 1.20 14.73 -5.56
CA TYR A 330 0.11 14.23 -4.73
C TYR A 330 -0.43 12.93 -5.33
N ILE A 331 -0.19 11.81 -4.63
CA ILE A 331 -0.80 10.51 -4.87
C ILE A 331 -2.00 10.34 -3.94
N SER A 332 -3.13 9.86 -4.46
CA SER A 332 -4.35 9.69 -3.66
C SER A 332 -5.09 8.40 -4.02
N CYS A 333 -5.51 7.67 -2.99
CA CYS A 333 -6.43 6.54 -3.09
C CYS A 333 -7.91 6.92 -2.92
N ASN A 334 -8.21 8.21 -2.79
CA ASN A 334 -9.57 8.73 -2.69
C ASN A 334 -9.75 9.97 -3.59
N PRO A 335 -10.40 9.81 -4.75
CA PRO A 335 -10.52 10.90 -5.71
C PRO A 335 -11.44 12.04 -5.23
N GLU A 336 -12.38 11.78 -4.31
CA GLU A 336 -13.25 12.83 -3.77
C GLU A 336 -12.46 13.83 -2.90
N THR A 337 -11.57 13.32 -2.05
CA THR A 337 -10.72 14.20 -1.21
C THR A 337 -9.61 14.84 -2.03
N LEU A 338 -9.10 14.16 -3.06
CA LEU A 338 -8.17 14.78 -4.01
C LEU A 338 -8.84 15.97 -4.73
N HIS A 339 -10.08 15.83 -5.19
CA HIS A 339 -10.84 16.91 -5.83
C HIS A 339 -11.00 18.12 -4.91
N ARG A 340 -11.48 17.91 -3.68
CA ARG A 340 -11.55 18.93 -2.63
C ARG A 340 -10.20 19.63 -2.42
N ASP A 341 -9.11 18.88 -2.33
CA ASP A 341 -7.79 19.46 -2.10
C ASP A 341 -7.29 20.27 -3.31
N LEU A 342 -7.61 19.81 -4.52
CA LEU A 342 -7.29 20.52 -5.76
C LEU A 342 -8.08 21.83 -5.94
N GLU A 343 -9.29 21.97 -5.37
CA GLU A 343 -9.99 23.27 -5.32
C GLU A 343 -9.13 24.37 -4.69
N GLU A 344 -8.29 24.02 -3.71
CA GLU A 344 -7.39 24.94 -3.04
C GLU A 344 -6.01 25.03 -3.69
N LEU A 345 -5.41 23.89 -4.00
CA LEU A 345 -4.04 23.86 -4.54
C LEU A 345 -3.98 24.51 -5.93
N THR A 346 -5.01 24.35 -6.76
CA THR A 346 -5.06 24.95 -8.10
C THR A 346 -5.24 26.47 -8.11
N LYS A 347 -5.50 27.10 -6.95
CA LYS A 347 -5.49 28.56 -6.83
C LYS A 347 -4.08 29.15 -7.01
N THR A 348 -3.06 28.40 -6.58
CA THR A 348 -1.66 28.85 -6.61
C THR A 348 -0.80 28.04 -7.58
N HIS A 349 -1.22 26.82 -7.92
CA HIS A 349 -0.50 25.91 -8.81
C HIS A 349 -1.36 25.55 -10.03
N GLU A 350 -0.72 25.07 -11.09
CA GLU A 350 -1.37 24.43 -12.23
C GLU A 350 -1.05 22.93 -12.27
N ILE A 351 -2.01 22.11 -12.69
CA ILE A 351 -1.80 20.67 -12.85
C ILE A 351 -1.02 20.45 -14.16
N LYS A 352 0.22 19.97 -14.03
CA LYS A 352 1.08 19.68 -15.17
C LYS A 352 0.78 18.30 -15.75
N ASN A 353 0.71 17.30 -14.86
CA ASN A 353 0.47 15.90 -15.21
C ASN A 353 -0.60 15.30 -14.30
N PHE A 354 -1.38 14.38 -14.86
CA PHE A 354 -2.43 13.67 -14.14
C PHE A 354 -2.51 12.23 -14.64
N ALA A 355 -2.25 11.28 -13.75
CA ALA A 355 -2.43 9.86 -13.99
C ALA A 355 -3.55 9.22 -13.17
N LEU A 356 -4.15 8.18 -13.76
CA LEU A 356 -4.96 7.16 -13.11
C LEU A 356 -4.14 5.87 -13.01
N PHE A 357 -3.99 5.34 -11.80
CA PHE A 357 -3.37 4.05 -11.53
C PHE A 357 -4.43 3.02 -11.19
N ASP A 358 -4.53 1.96 -12.00
CA ASP A 358 -5.49 0.90 -11.76
C ASP A 358 -4.99 -0.13 -10.71
N GLN A 359 -4.61 0.35 -9.52
CA GLN A 359 -4.06 -0.47 -8.44
C GLN A 359 -4.99 -1.63 -8.01
N PHE A 360 -6.29 -1.44 -8.22
CA PHE A 360 -7.36 -2.36 -7.81
C PHE A 360 -8.30 -2.71 -8.97
N ALA A 361 -7.79 -3.45 -9.95
CA ALA A 361 -8.61 -4.08 -10.99
C ALA A 361 -9.79 -4.87 -10.37
N PHE A 362 -10.91 -4.94 -11.08
CA PHE A 362 -12.17 -5.55 -10.63
C PHE A 362 -12.88 -4.85 -9.47
N SER A 363 -12.40 -3.69 -9.01
CA SER A 363 -13.05 -2.88 -8.00
C SER A 363 -13.29 -1.44 -8.47
N LYS A 364 -14.24 -0.74 -7.85
CA LYS A 364 -14.48 0.70 -8.05
C LYS A 364 -13.38 1.61 -7.48
N HIS A 365 -12.37 1.07 -6.80
CA HIS A 365 -11.28 1.90 -6.28
C HIS A 365 -10.42 2.42 -7.43
N ILE A 366 -10.03 3.68 -7.29
CA ILE A 366 -9.24 4.42 -8.26
C ILE A 366 -8.14 5.12 -7.46
N GLU A 367 -6.90 4.90 -7.88
CA GLU A 367 -5.76 5.68 -7.41
C GLU A 367 -5.40 6.70 -8.48
N SER A 368 -5.05 7.90 -8.04
CA SER A 368 -4.80 9.05 -8.89
C SER A 368 -3.53 9.74 -8.46
N GLY A 369 -2.76 10.25 -9.42
CA GLY A 369 -1.55 11.02 -9.17
C GLY A 369 -1.60 12.33 -9.92
N VAL A 370 -1.21 13.41 -9.27
CA VAL A 370 -1.08 14.72 -9.88
C VAL A 370 0.28 15.33 -9.56
N VAL A 371 0.89 15.93 -10.57
CA VAL A 371 2.04 16.83 -10.40
C VAL A 371 1.56 18.24 -10.67
N LEU A 372 1.73 19.12 -9.70
CA LEU A 372 1.40 20.53 -9.81
C LEU A 372 2.67 21.39 -9.78
N ILE A 373 2.68 22.46 -10.57
CA ILE A 373 3.75 23.46 -10.60
C ILE A 373 3.17 24.82 -10.22
N LYS A 374 3.90 25.59 -9.43
CA LYS A 374 3.49 26.92 -9.00
C LYS A 374 3.27 27.82 -10.22
N LYS A 375 2.16 28.55 -10.23
CA LYS A 375 1.87 29.53 -11.28
C LYS A 375 2.92 30.66 -11.23
N ALA A 376 3.33 31.12 -12.41
CA ALA A 376 4.23 32.25 -12.57
C ALA A 376 3.62 33.56 -12.07
#